data_AF-A0A6G7CFG4-F1
#
_entry.id   AF-A0A6G7CFG4-F1
#
_cell.length_a   1.000
_cell.length_b   1.000
_cell.length_c   1.000
_cell.angle_alpha   90.00
_cell.angle_beta   90.00
_cell.angle_gamma   90.00
#
_symmetry.space_group_name_H-M   'P 1'
#
loop_
_entity.id
_entity.type
_entity.pdbx_description
1 polymer ?
#
loop_
_entity_poly.entity_id
_entity_poly.type
_entity_poly.pdbx_seq_one_letter_code
_entity_poly.pdbx_strand_id
1 'polypeptide(L)'
;MSINIDVNATAAKLTADVKDTVLTSEPKHYSGNADYFTGVTACVIDSADYELGDREYLKNSIAYRLRTTRDAKGKLVTNWGYKRVLQVVEKAFKYVNKP
;
A
#
# COMPACT_ATOMS: atom_id res chain seq x y z
N MET A 1 -25.06 5.77 -2.04
CA MET A 1 -24.72 4.71 -3.02
C MET A 1 -23.75 3.78 -2.32
N SER A 2 -24.17 2.53 -2.05
CA SER A 2 -23.23 1.52 -1.57
C SER A 2 -22.40 1.09 -2.76
N ILE A 3 -21.14 1.53 -2.79
CA ILE A 3 -20.19 1.17 -3.82
C ILE A 3 -19.89 -0.32 -3.63
N ASN A 4 -20.25 -1.15 -4.60
CA ASN A 4 -19.95 -2.58 -4.58
C ASN A 4 -18.54 -2.80 -5.12
N ILE A 5 -17.54 -2.54 -4.28
CA ILE A 5 -16.14 -2.81 -4.59
C ILE A 5 -15.91 -4.32 -4.44
N ASP A 6 -15.48 -5.00 -5.50
CA ASP A 6 -14.87 -6.32 -5.34
C ASP A 6 -13.52 -6.13 -4.63
N VAL A 7 -13.55 -6.28 -3.31
CA VAL A 7 -12.40 -5.98 -2.43
C VAL A 7 -11.19 -6.82 -2.80
N ASN A 8 -11.36 -8.07 -3.26
CA ASN A 8 -10.24 -8.94 -3.56
C ASN A 8 -9.62 -8.62 -4.92
N ALA A 9 -10.46 -8.44 -5.96
CA ALA A 9 -9.96 -8.06 -7.28
C ALA A 9 -9.30 -6.67 -7.26
N THR A 10 -9.88 -5.73 -6.53
CA THR A 10 -9.37 -4.36 -6.42
C THR A 10 -8.08 -4.30 -5.62
N ALA A 11 -7.96 -5.09 -4.55
CA ALA A 11 -6.70 -5.23 -3.81
C ALA A 11 -5.58 -5.81 -4.70
N ALA A 12 -5.89 -6.80 -5.54
CA ALA A 12 -4.92 -7.36 -6.48
C ALA A 12 -4.47 -6.32 -7.51
N LYS A 13 -5.38 -5.52 -8.07
CA LYS A 13 -5.04 -4.42 -8.98
C LYS A 13 -4.16 -3.37 -8.29
N LEU A 14 -4.55 -2.91 -7.10
CA LEU A 14 -3.78 -1.93 -6.33
C LEU A 14 -2.36 -2.41 -5.99
N THR A 15 -2.21 -3.68 -5.59
CA THR A 15 -0.88 -4.23 -5.30
C THR A 15 -0.05 -4.43 -6.56
N ALA A 16 -0.66 -4.71 -7.72
CA ALA A 16 0.03 -4.74 -9.00
C ALA A 16 0.53 -3.34 -9.40
N ASP A 17 -0.30 -2.31 -9.31
CA ASP A 17 0.07 -0.94 -9.67
C ASP A 17 1.19 -0.39 -8.77
N VAL A 18 1.14 -0.69 -7.45
CA VAL A 18 2.24 -0.37 -6.52
C VAL A 18 3.51 -1.11 -6.89
N LYS A 19 3.42 -2.39 -7.22
CA LYS A 19 4.58 -3.18 -7.65
C LYS A 19 5.20 -2.58 -8.91
N ASP A 20 4.40 -2.30 -9.92
CA ASP A 20 4.87 -1.77 -11.20
C ASP A 20 5.49 -0.38 -11.03
N THR A 21 4.90 0.48 -10.20
CA THR A 21 5.48 1.79 -9.87
C THR A 21 6.85 1.65 -9.19
N VAL A 22 6.99 0.72 -8.23
CA VAL A 22 8.29 0.47 -7.58
C VAL A 22 9.33 -0.12 -8.55
N LEU A 23 8.91 -0.96 -9.48
CA LEU A 23 9.81 -1.60 -10.45
C LEU A 23 10.24 -0.64 -11.57
N THR A 24 9.41 0.34 -11.90
CA THR A 24 9.69 1.36 -12.93
C THR A 24 10.51 2.54 -12.40
N SER A 25 10.45 2.84 -11.10
CA SER A 25 11.17 3.94 -10.44
C SER A 25 12.69 3.70 -10.25
N GLU A 26 13.37 3.22 -11.29
CA GLU A 26 14.74 2.69 -11.33
C GLU A 26 14.98 1.34 -10.62
N PRO A 27 15.79 0.42 -11.20
CA PRO A 27 16.06 -0.92 -10.65
C PRO A 27 16.86 -0.94 -9.34
N LYS A 28 17.16 0.21 -8.72
CA LYS A 28 18.01 0.29 -7.52
C LYS A 28 17.23 0.30 -6.20
N HIS A 29 15.91 0.47 -6.23
CA HIS A 29 15.11 0.72 -5.02
C HIS A 29 14.08 -0.39 -4.75
N TYR A 30 14.51 -1.66 -4.76
CA TYR A 30 13.71 -2.78 -4.23
C TYR A 30 13.53 -2.71 -2.70
N SER A 31 14.32 -1.85 -2.05
CA SER A 31 14.28 -1.54 -0.64
C SER A 31 14.26 -0.02 -0.40
N GLY A 32 13.50 0.41 0.59
CA GLY A 32 13.33 1.82 0.97
C GLY A 32 12.87 1.96 2.42
N ASN A 33 12.76 3.21 2.89
CA ASN A 33 12.18 3.49 4.21
C ASN A 33 10.65 3.63 4.13
N ALA A 34 10.00 3.80 5.27
CA ALA A 34 8.54 3.94 5.33
C ALA A 34 8.03 5.15 4.53
N ASP A 35 8.77 6.28 4.54
CA ASP A 35 8.35 7.50 3.85
C ASP A 35 8.40 7.37 2.33
N TYR A 36 9.44 6.72 1.80
CA TYR A 36 9.54 6.38 0.37
C TYR A 36 8.31 5.61 -0.11
N PHE A 37 7.98 4.51 0.56
CA PHE A 37 6.82 3.70 0.17
C PHE A 37 5.48 4.36 0.46
N THR A 38 5.42 5.28 1.43
CA THR A 38 4.24 6.13 1.64
C THR A 38 4.02 7.04 0.43
N GLY A 39 5.09 7.66 -0.09
CA GLY A 39 5.01 8.48 -1.31
C GLY A 39 4.60 7.67 -2.54
N VAL A 40 5.22 6.51 -2.75
CA VAL A 40 4.87 5.63 -3.88
C VAL A 40 3.42 5.18 -3.83
N THR A 41 2.95 4.70 -2.67
CA THR A 41 1.57 4.22 -2.53
C THR A 41 0.55 5.35 -2.66
N ALA A 42 0.85 6.54 -2.14
CA ALA A 42 0.01 7.72 -2.33
C ALA A 42 -0.11 8.10 -3.82
N CYS A 43 1.00 8.13 -4.55
CA CYS A 43 1.00 8.43 -5.99
C CYS A 43 0.12 7.45 -6.79
N VAL A 44 0.22 6.15 -6.49
CA VAL A 44 -0.61 5.12 -7.11
C VAL A 44 -2.08 5.30 -6.79
N ILE A 45 -2.44 5.55 -5.53
CA ILE A 45 -3.82 5.78 -5.10
C ILE A 45 -4.41 7.03 -5.77
N ASP A 46 -3.63 8.09 -5.89
CA ASP A 46 -4.08 9.34 -6.50
C ASP A 46 -4.26 9.17 -8.03
N SER A 47 -3.45 8.32 -8.66
CA SER A 47 -3.49 8.04 -10.10
C SER A 47 -4.44 6.91 -10.50
N ALA A 48 -4.96 6.13 -9.55
CA ALA A 48 -5.82 4.99 -9.83
C ALA A 48 -7.12 5.41 -10.55
N ASP A 49 -7.41 4.73 -11.66
CA ASP A 49 -8.61 4.94 -12.51
C ASP A 49 -9.83 4.13 -12.04
N TYR A 50 -9.74 3.51 -10.88
CA TYR A 50 -10.75 2.64 -10.31
C TYR A 50 -11.12 3.06 -8.88
N GLU A 51 -12.22 2.51 -8.41
CA GLU A 51 -12.78 2.84 -7.11
C GLU A 51 -11.99 2.17 -5.99
N LEU A 52 -11.59 2.96 -5.00
CA LEU A 52 -10.75 2.55 -3.88
C LEU A 52 -11.43 2.78 -2.52
N GLY A 53 -12.65 3.31 -2.52
CA GLY A 53 -13.33 3.80 -1.34
C GLY A 53 -12.71 5.11 -0.86
N ASP A 54 -12.58 5.26 0.46
CA ASP A 54 -11.97 6.45 1.04
C ASP A 54 -10.44 6.46 0.80
N ARG A 55 -10.03 7.16 -0.26
CA ARG A 55 -8.62 7.29 -0.67
C ARG A 55 -7.76 7.96 0.39
N GLU A 56 -8.26 8.97 1.08
CA GLU A 56 -7.50 9.67 2.11
C GLU A 56 -7.27 8.75 3.32
N TYR A 57 -8.33 8.06 3.76
CA TYR A 57 -8.22 7.10 4.85
C TYR A 57 -7.33 5.91 4.48
N LEU A 58 -7.37 5.44 3.22
CA LEU A 58 -6.48 4.41 2.73
C LEU A 58 -5.01 4.82 2.78
N LYS A 59 -4.68 6.03 2.29
CA LYS A 59 -3.31 6.58 2.36
C LYS A 59 -2.83 6.67 3.81
N ASN A 60 -3.66 7.19 4.70
CA ASN A 60 -3.33 7.31 6.12
C ASN A 60 -3.15 5.94 6.81
N SER A 61 -3.99 4.95 6.46
CA SER A 61 -3.90 3.58 6.97
C SER A 61 -2.60 2.89 6.53
N ILE A 62 -2.18 3.07 5.27
CA ILE A 62 -0.92 2.53 4.77
C ILE A 62 0.26 3.20 5.47
N ALA A 63 0.30 4.54 5.54
CA ALA A 63 1.37 5.30 6.18
C ALA A 63 1.52 4.91 7.67
N TYR A 64 0.41 4.82 8.39
CA TYR A 64 0.41 4.37 9.79
C TYR A 64 1.02 2.97 9.94
N ARG A 65 0.60 2.01 9.11
CA ARG A 65 1.11 0.64 9.17
C ARG A 65 2.59 0.56 8.81
N LEU A 66 3.07 1.30 7.80
CA LEU A 66 4.49 1.34 7.44
C LEU A 66 5.35 1.92 8.58
N ARG A 67 4.85 2.90 9.33
CA ARG A 67 5.59 3.54 10.43
C ARG A 67 5.54 2.77 11.75
N THR A 68 4.55 1.90 11.93
CA THR A 68 4.31 1.19 13.21
C THR A 68 4.58 -0.31 13.16
N THR A 69 4.78 -0.90 11.99
CA THR A 69 5.03 -2.34 11.86
C THR A 69 6.33 -2.73 12.57
N ARG A 70 6.24 -3.77 13.39
CA ARG A 70 7.36 -4.41 14.08
C ARG A 70 7.71 -5.75 13.43
N ASP A 71 8.96 -6.17 13.56
CA ASP A 71 9.42 -7.51 13.19
C ASP A 71 9.06 -8.54 14.28
N ALA A 72 9.41 -9.81 14.06
CA ALA A 72 9.15 -10.89 15.00
C ALA A 72 9.87 -10.72 16.36
N LYS A 73 10.87 -9.84 16.44
CA LYS A 73 11.60 -9.50 17.66
C LYS A 73 11.05 -8.24 18.34
N GLY A 74 9.95 -7.68 17.83
CA GLY A 74 9.32 -6.47 18.35
C GLY A 74 10.01 -5.16 17.96
N LYS A 75 11.02 -5.19 17.08
CA LYS A 75 11.74 -4.00 16.61
C LYS A 75 11.00 -3.36 15.44
N LEU A 76 10.98 -2.02 15.39
CA LEU A 76 10.43 -1.29 14.25
C LEU A 76 11.13 -1.67 12.94
N VAL A 77 10.33 -1.89 11.90
CA VAL A 77 10.82 -2.17 10.57
C VAL A 77 11.23 -0.87 9.91
N THR A 78 12.52 -0.70 9.70
CA THR A 78 13.09 0.51 9.08
C THR A 78 13.52 0.28 7.64
N ASN A 79 13.88 -0.96 7.29
CA ASN A 79 14.20 -1.37 5.93
C ASN A 79 13.03 -2.15 5.32
N TRP A 80 12.26 -1.47 4.48
CA TRP A 80 11.12 -2.05 3.80
C TRP A 80 11.53 -2.62 2.46
N GLY A 81 11.16 -3.86 2.18
CA GLY A 81 11.20 -4.42 0.83
C GLY A 81 9.81 -4.34 0.19
N TYR A 82 9.75 -4.10 -1.13
CA TYR A 82 8.47 -3.92 -1.84
C TYR A 82 7.47 -5.04 -1.57
N LYS A 83 7.90 -6.31 -1.50
CA LYS A 83 7.03 -7.46 -1.19
C LYS A 83 6.27 -7.30 0.12
N ARG A 84 6.94 -6.77 1.15
CA ARG A 84 6.34 -6.51 2.46
C ARG A 84 5.39 -5.31 2.41
N VAL A 85 5.72 -4.32 1.59
CA VAL A 85 4.85 -3.15 1.35
C VAL A 85 3.55 -3.59 0.69
N LEU A 86 3.59 -4.47 -0.31
CA LEU A 86 2.37 -5.01 -0.95
C LEU A 86 1.43 -5.66 0.08
N GLN A 87 1.96 -6.42 1.03
CA GLN A 87 1.16 -7.01 2.12
C GLN A 87 0.53 -5.93 3.03
N VAL A 88 1.22 -4.83 3.26
CA VAL A 88 0.68 -3.70 4.05
C VAL A 88 -0.44 -3.00 3.28
N VAL A 89 -0.23 -2.74 1.99
CA VAL A 89 -1.23 -2.13 1.09
C VAL A 89 -2.50 -2.98 1.03
N GLU A 90 -2.37 -4.29 0.80
CA GLU A 90 -3.51 -5.21 0.76
C GLU A 90 -4.29 -5.22 2.09
N LYS A 91 -3.58 -5.32 3.23
CA LYS A 91 -4.20 -5.32 4.56
C LYS A 91 -4.89 -3.99 4.87
N ALA A 92 -4.30 -2.86 4.48
CA ALA A 92 -4.90 -1.55 4.65
C ALA A 92 -6.17 -1.43 3.81
N PHE A 93 -6.10 -1.82 2.54
CA PHE A 93 -7.24 -1.77 1.62
C PHE A 93 -8.43 -2.59 2.12
N LYS A 94 -8.19 -3.86 2.50
CA LYS A 94 -9.24 -4.74 3.06
C LYS A 94 -9.81 -4.22 4.37
N TYR A 95 -9.02 -3.49 5.15
CA TYR A 95 -9.49 -2.89 6.41
C TYR A 95 -10.35 -1.65 6.18
N VAL A 96 -10.02 -0.83 5.19
CA VAL A 96 -10.78 0.37 4.83
C VAL A 96 -12.09 -0.02 4.15
N ASN A 97 -12.03 -0.95 3.20
CA ASN A 97 -13.16 -1.42 2.43
C ASN A 97 -13.69 -2.75 2.98
N LYS A 98 -13.80 -2.88 4.32
CA LYS A 98 -14.40 -4.08 4.91
C LYS A 98 -15.77 -4.34 4.25
N PRO A 99 -16.08 -5.59 3.88
CA PRO A 99 -17.44 -5.95 3.51
C PRO A 99 -18.41 -5.71 4.67
#